data_AF-A0AAC8VI07-F1
#
_entry.id   AF-A0AAC8VI07-F1
#
_cell.length_a   1.000
_cell.length_b   1.000
_cell.length_c   1.000
_cell.angle_alpha   90.00
_cell.angle_beta   90.00
_cell.angle_gamma   90.00
#
_symmetry.space_group_name_H-M   'P 1'
#
loop_
_entity.id
_entity.type
_entity.pdbx_description
1 polymer ?
#
loop_
_entity_poly.entity_id
_entity_poly.type
_entity_poly.pdbx_seq_one_letter_code
_entity_poly.pdbx_strand_id
1 'polypeptide(L)'
;MPAPDIRVVIKADIKDFIQVLRYKTGVTKGLELLPALSENDLAKVIYISQASLETDTAILYAKLKVYLDDYGVLPPIIVSNGGHFSNLLPEDNTVESTFKAFFIGLMSDHLMPGTAYTHSKYLEGLAVGGNPAPYSEDYLVADIQKYLQRLGLSDEYGSIILNAPHRLFLLEEYRHYFCNWSPGSNRVRAALDNPEQFVQMQALGLNKNYTELALDHPAAFIQMQMLGLNQYYTQKALNNLSAFTQMQALGLNQNYIQFALDKPVEFSQIQTLKLKQNDIEKALDNLGQFTQNYQNLSKLRKIYDTIFDNIELNQVQAHGIGGGNAIAFKGGLKTVPKGVSKIWSEITDERGNFKLMDNVGSALQKSKTQAEAGQGYRGATLVGIFFGSYRDSRTKALYNEISQALS
;
A
#
# COMPACT_ATOMS: atom_id res chain seq x y z
N MET A 1 11.78 -16.52 17.65
CA MET A 1 11.26 -17.91 17.72
C MET A 1 10.78 -18.28 16.32
N PRO A 2 11.18 -19.41 15.73
CA PRO A 2 10.61 -19.84 14.47
C PRO A 2 9.10 -20.08 14.65
N ALA A 3 8.29 -19.68 13.67
CA ALA A 3 6.87 -20.00 13.67
C ALA A 3 6.71 -21.53 13.75
N PRO A 4 5.75 -22.05 14.55
CA PRO A 4 5.54 -23.48 14.61
C PRO A 4 5.20 -23.98 13.20
N ASP A 5 5.82 -25.10 12.81
CA ASP A 5 5.51 -25.77 11.55
C ASP A 5 3.99 -25.99 11.50
N ILE A 6 3.34 -25.39 10.50
CA ILE A 6 1.89 -25.37 10.38
C ILE A 6 1.33 -26.81 10.35
N ARG A 7 2.12 -27.78 9.89
CA ARG A 7 1.80 -29.21 9.89
C ARG A 7 1.69 -29.78 11.30
N VAL A 8 2.50 -29.28 12.25
CA VAL A 8 2.48 -29.70 13.65
C VAL A 8 1.28 -29.13 14.40
N VAL A 9 0.88 -27.89 14.08
CA VAL A 9 -0.33 -27.25 14.63
C VAL A 9 -1.59 -27.95 14.12
N ILE A 10 -1.67 -28.17 12.79
CA ILE A 10 -2.77 -28.92 12.15
C ILE A 10 -2.87 -30.36 12.70
N LYS A 11 -1.74 -31.01 13.00
CA LYS A 11 -1.70 -32.36 13.59
C LYS A 11 -2.29 -32.41 15.00
N ALA A 12 -2.06 -31.39 15.82
CA ALA A 12 -2.64 -31.31 17.16
C ALA A 12 -4.16 -31.05 17.08
N ASP A 13 -4.57 -30.10 16.23
CA ASP A 13 -5.98 -29.72 16.07
C ASP A 13 -6.83 -30.87 15.49
N ILE A 14 -6.34 -31.61 14.49
CA ILE A 14 -7.05 -32.77 13.92
C ILE A 14 -7.17 -33.90 14.95
N LYS A 15 -6.14 -34.11 15.78
CA LYS A 15 -6.14 -35.20 16.77
C LYS A 15 -7.08 -34.90 17.94
N ASP A 16 -7.10 -33.65 18.41
CA ASP A 16 -8.05 -33.18 19.42
C ASP A 16 -9.48 -33.16 18.86
N PHE A 17 -9.66 -32.78 17.59
CA PHE A 17 -10.94 -32.82 16.89
C PHE A 17 -11.49 -34.25 16.75
N ILE A 18 -10.66 -35.23 16.38
CA ILE A 18 -11.06 -36.65 16.31
C ILE A 18 -11.42 -37.18 17.70
N GLN A 19 -10.71 -36.77 18.76
CA GLN A 19 -11.07 -37.14 20.14
C GLN A 19 -12.40 -36.52 20.59
N VAL A 20 -12.63 -35.24 20.31
CA VAL A 20 -13.88 -34.55 20.64
C VAL A 20 -15.06 -35.18 19.89
N LEU A 21 -14.88 -35.55 18.62
CA LEU A 21 -15.88 -36.28 17.84
C LEU A 21 -16.18 -37.65 18.43
N ARG A 22 -15.16 -38.47 18.76
CA ARG A 22 -15.35 -39.78 19.40
C ARG A 22 -16.11 -39.66 20.72
N TYR A 23 -15.77 -38.66 21.53
CA TYR A 23 -16.39 -38.44 22.84
C TYR A 23 -17.85 -38.00 22.74
N LYS A 24 -18.19 -37.15 21.75
CA LYS A 24 -19.54 -36.56 21.64
C LYS A 24 -20.54 -37.38 20.82
N THR A 25 -20.10 -38.19 19.86
CA THR A 25 -21.02 -38.84 18.91
C THR A 25 -21.12 -40.35 19.06
N GLY A 26 -20.20 -41.01 19.76
CA GLY A 26 -20.27 -42.45 20.04
C GLY A 26 -20.12 -43.38 18.82
N VAL A 27 -19.80 -42.86 17.64
CA VAL A 27 -19.74 -43.63 16.38
C VAL A 27 -18.29 -44.05 16.06
N THR A 28 -18.11 -45.35 15.79
CA THR A 28 -16.82 -46.00 15.50
C THR A 28 -16.57 -46.24 13.99
N LYS A 29 -17.57 -46.63 13.19
CA LYS A 29 -17.30 -47.25 11.87
C LYS A 29 -16.84 -46.33 10.71
N GLY A 30 -17.25 -45.06 10.65
CA GLY A 30 -16.80 -44.14 9.58
C GLY A 30 -15.47 -43.43 9.89
N LEU A 31 -15.22 -43.17 11.18
CA LEU A 31 -13.98 -42.59 11.70
C LEU A 31 -12.82 -43.59 11.78
N GLU A 32 -13.09 -44.89 11.57
CA GLU A 32 -12.09 -45.97 11.53
C GLU A 32 -11.27 -46.00 10.23
N LEU A 33 -11.77 -45.39 9.14
CA LEU A 33 -11.08 -45.34 7.85
C LEU A 33 -10.14 -44.14 7.70
N LEU A 34 -10.39 -43.04 8.42
CA LEU A 34 -9.55 -41.83 8.38
C LEU A 34 -8.10 -42.08 8.83
N PRO A 35 -7.81 -42.91 9.86
CA PRO A 35 -6.44 -43.29 10.21
C PRO A 35 -5.72 -44.14 9.16
N ALA A 36 -6.45 -44.74 8.21
CA ALA A 36 -5.89 -45.57 7.14
C ALA A 36 -5.54 -44.77 5.88
N LEU A 37 -5.98 -43.51 5.78
CA LEU A 37 -5.62 -42.60 4.69
C LEU A 37 -4.23 -42.01 4.93
N SER A 38 -3.45 -41.85 3.85
CA SER A 38 -2.15 -41.19 3.93
C SER A 38 -2.32 -39.69 4.26
N GLU A 39 -1.31 -39.05 4.84
CA GLU A 39 -1.34 -37.61 5.16
C GLU A 39 -1.70 -36.74 3.93
N ASN A 40 -1.25 -37.16 2.74
CA ASN A 40 -1.56 -36.50 1.49
C ASN A 40 -3.01 -36.70 1.04
N ASP A 41 -3.67 -37.77 1.45
CA ASP A 41 -5.05 -38.07 1.06
C ASP A 41 -6.05 -37.48 2.04
N LEU A 42 -5.70 -37.39 3.33
CA LEU A 42 -6.48 -36.64 4.34
C LEU A 42 -6.56 -35.14 4.02
N ALA A 43 -5.46 -34.55 3.51
CA ALA A 43 -5.43 -33.15 3.09
C ALA A 43 -6.35 -32.85 1.88
N LYS A 44 -6.82 -33.89 1.18
CA LYS A 44 -7.70 -33.78 0.02
C LYS A 44 -9.17 -34.03 0.37
N VAL A 45 -9.53 -34.28 1.62
CA VAL A 45 -10.92 -34.58 2.02
C VAL A 45 -11.49 -33.39 2.79
N ILE A 46 -12.66 -32.89 2.36
CA ILE A 46 -13.36 -31.79 3.05
C ILE A 46 -14.45 -32.36 3.95
N TYR A 47 -14.35 -32.09 5.25
CA TYR A 47 -15.39 -32.43 6.21
C TYR A 47 -16.37 -31.27 6.40
N ILE A 48 -17.67 -31.58 6.35
CA ILE A 48 -18.74 -30.62 6.52
C ILE A 48 -19.64 -31.09 7.68
N SER A 49 -19.70 -30.27 8.72
CA SER A 49 -20.57 -30.55 9.86
C SER A 49 -22.02 -30.15 9.57
N GLN A 50 -22.97 -30.80 10.26
CA GLN A 50 -24.37 -30.41 10.28
C GLN A 50 -24.55 -28.91 10.57
N ALA A 51 -23.90 -28.41 11.62
CA ALA A 51 -23.98 -27.00 11.99
C ALA A 51 -23.54 -26.08 10.84
N SER A 52 -22.45 -26.41 10.14
CA SER A 52 -21.96 -25.64 8.99
C SER A 52 -22.93 -25.63 7.81
N LEU A 53 -23.69 -26.72 7.61
CA LEU A 53 -24.74 -26.79 6.58
C LEU A 53 -26.00 -26.01 6.95
N GLU A 54 -26.24 -25.76 8.23
CA GLU A 54 -27.41 -25.03 8.70
C GLU A 54 -27.18 -23.53 8.88
N THR A 55 -25.95 -23.15 9.25
CA THR A 55 -25.65 -21.77 9.63
C THR A 55 -24.78 -21.04 8.62
N ASP A 56 -23.99 -21.78 7.82
CA ASP A 56 -22.88 -21.25 7.02
C ASP A 56 -22.92 -21.72 5.56
N THR A 57 -24.11 -22.04 5.02
CA THR A 57 -24.30 -22.60 3.66
C THR A 57 -23.62 -21.79 2.56
N ALA A 58 -23.75 -20.46 2.62
CA ALA A 58 -23.10 -19.55 1.67
C ALA A 58 -21.57 -19.67 1.71
N ILE A 59 -20.99 -19.70 2.93
CA ILE A 59 -19.54 -19.81 3.17
C ILE A 59 -19.02 -21.14 2.66
N LEU A 60 -19.79 -22.21 2.90
CA LEU A 60 -19.44 -23.55 2.46
C LEU A 60 -19.42 -23.65 0.93
N TYR A 61 -20.41 -23.08 0.25
CA TYR A 61 -20.44 -22.97 -1.21
C TYR A 61 -19.17 -22.29 -1.74
N ALA A 62 -18.80 -21.15 -1.14
CA ALA A 62 -17.60 -20.41 -1.53
C ALA A 62 -16.31 -21.20 -1.32
N LYS A 63 -16.14 -21.87 -0.18
CA LYS A 63 -14.97 -22.72 0.11
C LYS A 63 -14.77 -23.81 -0.92
N LEU A 64 -15.84 -24.53 -1.26
CA LEU A 64 -15.80 -25.60 -2.24
C LEU A 64 -15.51 -25.08 -3.66
N LYS A 65 -16.01 -23.88 -3.99
CA LYS A 65 -15.77 -23.24 -5.28
C LYS A 65 -14.33 -22.77 -5.46
N VAL A 66 -13.71 -22.17 -4.43
CA VAL A 66 -12.28 -21.82 -4.47
C VAL A 66 -11.43 -23.06 -4.72
N TYR A 67 -11.71 -24.16 -4.01
CA TYR A 67 -11.00 -25.41 -4.22
C TYR A 67 -11.15 -25.92 -5.67
N LEU A 68 -12.37 -25.88 -6.22
CA LEU A 68 -12.59 -26.28 -7.61
C LEU A 68 -11.83 -25.37 -8.61
N ASP A 69 -11.78 -24.07 -8.37
CA ASP A 69 -11.08 -23.11 -9.24
C ASP A 69 -9.55 -23.31 -9.19
N ASP A 70 -8.99 -23.57 -8.00
CA ASP A 70 -7.54 -23.75 -7.80
C ASP A 70 -7.04 -25.12 -8.29
N TYR A 71 -7.84 -26.18 -8.13
CA TYR A 71 -7.41 -27.56 -8.39
C TYR A 71 -8.09 -28.20 -9.60
N GLY A 72 -9.08 -27.54 -10.20
CA GLY A 72 -9.83 -28.05 -11.36
C GLY A 72 -10.70 -29.28 -11.07
N VAL A 73 -10.76 -29.74 -9.83
CA VAL A 73 -11.54 -30.90 -9.37
C VAL A 73 -12.09 -30.65 -7.97
N LEU A 74 -13.25 -31.23 -7.67
CA LEU A 74 -13.79 -31.23 -6.32
C LEU A 74 -13.13 -32.32 -5.46
N PRO A 75 -12.80 -32.02 -4.21
CA PRO A 75 -12.28 -33.01 -3.28
C PRO A 75 -13.41 -33.96 -2.84
N PRO A 76 -13.11 -35.20 -2.41
CA PRO A 76 -14.07 -36.02 -1.70
C PRO A 76 -14.62 -35.28 -0.47
N ILE A 77 -15.95 -35.27 -0.33
CA ILE A 77 -16.64 -34.55 0.75
C ILE A 77 -17.23 -35.56 1.73
N ILE A 78 -16.95 -35.37 3.02
CA ILE A 78 -17.59 -36.12 4.10
C ILE A 78 -18.57 -35.19 4.81
N VAL A 79 -19.87 -35.50 4.72
CA VAL A 79 -20.92 -34.75 5.42
C VAL A 79 -21.36 -35.51 6.66
N SER A 80 -21.48 -34.80 7.80
CA SER A 80 -22.16 -35.30 8.99
C SER A 80 -23.59 -34.76 9.07
N ASN A 81 -24.58 -35.65 9.03
CA ASN A 81 -26.00 -35.32 9.14
C ASN A 81 -26.64 -36.13 10.27
N GLY A 82 -26.92 -35.50 11.42
CA GLY A 82 -27.66 -36.13 12.52
C GLY A 82 -27.02 -37.41 13.08
N GLY A 83 -25.70 -37.60 12.94
CA GLY A 83 -24.98 -38.80 13.37
C GLY A 83 -24.60 -39.78 12.26
N HIS A 84 -25.00 -39.54 11.01
CA HIS A 84 -24.60 -40.32 9.83
C HIS A 84 -23.52 -39.59 9.02
N PHE A 85 -22.58 -40.34 8.44
CA PHE A 85 -21.55 -39.80 7.57
C PHE A 85 -21.72 -40.33 6.14
N SER A 86 -21.63 -39.43 5.17
CA SER A 86 -21.77 -39.76 3.75
C SER A 86 -20.57 -39.24 2.97
N ASN A 87 -19.94 -40.15 2.21
CA ASN A 87 -18.86 -39.81 1.29
C ASN A 87 -19.47 -39.45 -0.06
N LEU A 88 -19.18 -38.25 -0.52
CA LEU A 88 -19.64 -37.74 -1.80
C LEU A 88 -18.46 -37.59 -2.73
N LEU A 89 -18.51 -38.36 -3.81
CA LEU A 89 -17.61 -38.24 -4.95
C LEU A 89 -18.45 -37.69 -6.10
N PRO A 90 -18.14 -36.49 -6.62
CA PRO A 90 -18.83 -35.99 -7.81
C PRO A 90 -18.49 -36.88 -9.01
N GLU A 91 -19.52 -37.28 -9.75
CA GLU A 91 -19.38 -38.19 -10.90
C GLU A 91 -18.77 -37.49 -12.14
N ASP A 92 -18.87 -36.16 -12.23
CA ASP A 92 -18.31 -35.37 -13.34
C ASP A 92 -17.77 -34.02 -12.84
N ASN A 93 -16.47 -33.78 -13.08
CA ASN A 93 -15.66 -32.82 -12.31
C ASN A 93 -15.37 -31.49 -13.04
N THR A 94 -16.11 -31.15 -14.09
CA THR A 94 -15.82 -29.93 -14.84
C THR A 94 -17.09 -29.15 -15.17
N VAL A 95 -16.97 -27.81 -15.17
CA VAL A 95 -17.99 -26.77 -15.43
C VAL A 95 -18.76 -26.25 -14.19
N GLU A 96 -18.84 -24.92 -14.11
CA GLU A 96 -19.50 -24.12 -13.06
C GLU A 96 -20.98 -24.48 -12.84
N SER A 97 -21.71 -24.80 -13.92
CA SER A 97 -23.09 -25.26 -13.86
C SER A 97 -23.23 -26.62 -13.15
N THR A 98 -22.27 -27.52 -13.35
CA THR A 98 -22.24 -28.85 -12.74
C THR A 98 -21.95 -28.75 -11.24
N PHE A 99 -21.02 -27.87 -10.85
CA PHE A 99 -20.74 -27.60 -9.43
C PHE A 99 -21.94 -27.00 -8.70
N LYS A 100 -22.60 -26.01 -9.31
CA LYS A 100 -23.79 -25.39 -8.73
C LYS A 100 -24.93 -26.39 -8.57
N ALA A 101 -25.17 -27.23 -9.58
CA ALA A 101 -26.14 -28.31 -9.52
C ALA A 101 -25.78 -29.37 -8.46
N PHE A 102 -24.51 -29.73 -8.33
CA PHE A 102 -24.01 -30.64 -7.30
C PHE A 102 -24.23 -30.09 -5.89
N PHE A 103 -23.90 -28.81 -5.65
CA PHE A 103 -24.11 -28.17 -4.35
C PHE A 103 -25.60 -28.02 -4.02
N ILE A 104 -26.41 -27.66 -4.99
CA ILE A 104 -27.87 -27.67 -4.85
C ILE A 104 -28.39 -29.08 -4.51
N GLY A 105 -27.87 -30.10 -5.18
CA GLY A 105 -28.14 -31.51 -4.92
C GLY A 105 -27.70 -31.94 -3.53
N LEU A 106 -26.59 -31.39 -3.00
CA LEU A 106 -26.13 -31.62 -1.64
C LEU A 106 -27.10 -31.09 -0.58
N MET A 107 -27.66 -29.91 -0.85
CA MET A 107 -28.62 -29.22 0.02
C MET A 107 -30.06 -29.70 -0.20
N SER A 108 -30.31 -30.54 -1.20
CA SER A 108 -31.62 -31.11 -1.55
C SER A 108 -31.63 -32.62 -1.34
N ASP A 109 -32.81 -33.23 -1.20
CA ASP A 109 -32.97 -34.68 -0.99
C ASP A 109 -32.60 -35.57 -2.20
N HIS A 110 -31.88 -35.05 -3.21
CA HIS A 110 -31.62 -35.75 -4.49
C HIS A 110 -30.33 -36.57 -4.53
N LEU A 111 -29.48 -36.49 -3.51
CA LEU A 111 -28.41 -37.47 -3.33
C LEU A 111 -29.01 -38.75 -2.71
N MET A 112 -28.50 -39.93 -3.10
CA MET A 112 -29.07 -41.24 -2.72
C MET A 112 -29.54 -41.31 -1.26
N PRO A 113 -30.65 -42.01 -0.94
CA PRO A 113 -31.23 -42.06 0.40
C PRO A 113 -30.16 -42.41 1.46
N GLY A 114 -29.75 -41.42 2.25
CA GLY A 114 -28.66 -41.51 3.22
C GLY A 114 -27.51 -40.51 3.01
N THR A 115 -27.47 -39.78 1.90
CA THR A 115 -26.35 -38.87 1.56
C THR A 115 -26.73 -37.38 1.44
N ALA A 116 -28.02 -37.07 1.38
CA ALA A 116 -28.54 -35.70 1.32
C ALA A 116 -28.65 -35.03 2.70
N TYR A 117 -28.49 -33.70 2.73
CA TYR A 117 -28.76 -32.88 3.90
C TYR A 117 -30.06 -32.10 3.74
N THR A 118 -31.02 -32.31 4.64
CA THR A 118 -32.26 -31.53 4.68
C THR A 118 -32.11 -30.35 5.63
N HIS A 119 -32.05 -29.12 5.12
CA HIS A 119 -31.83 -27.93 5.94
C HIS A 119 -32.97 -27.70 6.95
N SER A 120 -32.73 -27.60 8.26
CA SER A 120 -33.80 -27.51 9.28
C SER A 120 -34.87 -26.42 9.09
N LYS A 121 -34.55 -25.27 8.46
CA LYS A 121 -35.57 -24.26 8.08
C LYS A 121 -36.51 -24.71 6.96
N TYR A 122 -36.07 -25.65 6.14
CA TYR A 122 -36.90 -26.40 5.20
C TYR A 122 -37.93 -27.26 5.93
N LEU A 123 -37.51 -27.89 7.04
CA LEU A 123 -38.37 -28.71 7.91
C LEU A 123 -39.41 -27.87 8.67
N GLU A 124 -39.11 -26.61 9.00
CA GLU A 124 -40.09 -25.70 9.61
C GLU A 124 -41.22 -25.30 8.65
N GLY A 125 -40.95 -25.23 7.34
CA GLY A 125 -41.99 -25.04 6.30
C GLY A 125 -42.79 -26.31 5.99
N LEU A 126 -42.22 -27.49 6.26
CA LEU A 126 -42.83 -28.81 6.06
C LEU A 126 -43.96 -29.14 7.05
N ALA A 127 -44.11 -28.37 8.14
CA ALA A 127 -45.23 -28.53 9.07
C ALA A 127 -46.61 -28.21 8.44
N VAL A 128 -46.64 -27.68 7.21
CA VAL A 128 -47.87 -27.30 6.48
C VAL A 128 -48.00 -28.05 5.15
N GLY A 129 -48.01 -29.39 5.20
CA GLY A 129 -48.76 -30.25 4.28
C GLY A 129 -48.46 -30.20 2.76
N GLY A 130 -47.30 -29.71 2.32
CA GLY A 130 -46.89 -29.70 0.91
C GLY A 130 -45.60 -30.49 0.68
N ASN A 131 -45.55 -31.27 -0.40
CA ASN A 131 -44.32 -31.88 -0.90
C ASN A 131 -43.31 -30.75 -1.19
N PRO A 132 -42.10 -30.77 -0.63
CA PRO A 132 -41.32 -29.56 -0.56
C PRO A 132 -40.68 -29.24 -1.92
N ALA A 133 -40.58 -27.95 -2.25
CA ALA A 133 -39.83 -27.50 -3.43
C ALA A 133 -38.33 -27.74 -3.18
N PRO A 134 -37.54 -28.24 -4.14
CA PRO A 134 -36.11 -28.49 -3.94
C PRO A 134 -35.35 -27.21 -3.53
N TYR A 135 -34.26 -27.32 -2.76
CA TYR A 135 -33.35 -26.20 -2.54
C TYR A 135 -32.91 -25.71 -3.93
N SER A 136 -33.23 -24.47 -4.28
CA SER A 136 -33.10 -23.96 -5.63
C SER A 136 -31.96 -22.97 -5.71
N GLU A 137 -31.60 -22.61 -6.94
CA GLU A 137 -30.69 -21.49 -7.18
C GLU A 137 -31.17 -20.20 -6.48
N ASP A 138 -32.48 -19.92 -6.51
CA ASP A 138 -33.06 -18.76 -5.82
C ASP A 138 -32.87 -18.81 -4.31
N TYR A 139 -32.93 -20.01 -3.70
CA TYR A 139 -32.65 -20.19 -2.26
C TYR A 139 -31.18 -19.96 -1.93
N LEU A 140 -30.25 -20.46 -2.75
CA LEU A 140 -28.81 -20.20 -2.58
C LEU A 140 -28.51 -18.69 -2.69
N VAL A 141 -29.11 -18.02 -3.68
CA VAL A 141 -29.00 -16.56 -3.85
C VAL A 141 -29.55 -15.83 -2.63
N ALA A 142 -30.72 -16.22 -2.12
CA ALA A 142 -31.33 -15.61 -0.94
C ALA A 142 -30.51 -15.83 0.33
N ASP A 143 -29.90 -17.01 0.52
CA ASP A 143 -29.02 -17.29 1.65
C ASP A 143 -27.71 -16.47 1.60
N ILE A 144 -27.12 -16.33 0.41
CA ILE A 144 -25.98 -15.44 0.19
C ILE A 144 -26.36 -13.99 0.49
N GLN A 145 -27.49 -13.50 -0.02
CA GLN A 145 -27.98 -12.15 0.25
C GLN A 145 -28.23 -11.91 1.74
N LYS A 146 -28.85 -12.86 2.43
CA LYS A 146 -29.11 -12.80 3.87
C LYS A 146 -27.82 -12.78 4.68
N TYR A 147 -26.81 -13.54 4.25
CA TYR A 147 -25.48 -13.50 4.85
C TYR A 147 -24.82 -12.12 4.64
N LEU A 148 -24.91 -11.54 3.45
CA LEU A 148 -24.38 -10.20 3.17
C LEU A 148 -25.10 -9.10 3.94
N GLN A 149 -26.42 -9.19 4.09
CA GLN A 149 -27.21 -8.28 4.91
C GLN A 149 -26.79 -8.35 6.39
N ARG A 150 -26.45 -9.53 6.92
CA ARG A 150 -25.88 -9.66 8.28
C ARG A 150 -24.53 -8.97 8.41
N LEU A 151 -23.76 -8.92 7.33
CA LEU A 151 -22.50 -8.18 7.22
C LEU A 151 -22.69 -6.69 6.88
N GLY A 152 -23.94 -6.19 6.83
CA GLY A 152 -24.27 -4.80 6.51
C GLY A 152 -23.89 -4.40 5.08
N LEU A 153 -23.77 -5.37 4.17
CA LEU A 153 -23.45 -5.16 2.76
C LEU A 153 -24.75 -5.08 1.95
N SER A 154 -24.77 -4.20 0.94
CA SER A 154 -25.93 -4.01 0.07
C SER A 154 -26.15 -5.20 -0.87
N ASP A 155 -27.37 -5.32 -1.42
CA ASP A 155 -27.72 -6.35 -2.40
C ASP A 155 -26.83 -6.31 -3.66
N GLU A 156 -26.19 -5.17 -3.95
CA GLU A 156 -25.19 -4.97 -5.01
C GLU A 156 -24.00 -5.94 -4.89
N TYR A 157 -23.64 -6.36 -3.67
CA TYR A 157 -22.55 -7.33 -3.45
C TYR A 157 -22.96 -8.78 -3.67
N GLY A 158 -24.27 -9.08 -3.64
CA GLY A 158 -24.78 -10.43 -3.86
C GLY A 158 -24.39 -10.95 -5.23
N SER A 159 -24.59 -10.14 -6.27
CA SER A 159 -24.22 -10.48 -7.64
C SER A 159 -22.70 -10.56 -7.84
N ILE A 160 -21.93 -9.66 -7.22
CA ILE A 160 -20.46 -9.67 -7.27
C ILE A 160 -19.90 -10.97 -6.69
N ILE A 161 -20.45 -11.42 -5.56
CA ILE A 161 -19.99 -12.60 -4.86
C ILE A 161 -20.44 -13.89 -5.53
N LEU A 162 -21.66 -13.93 -6.06
CA LEU A 162 -22.14 -15.05 -6.88
C LEU A 162 -21.27 -15.28 -8.11
N ASN A 163 -20.76 -14.20 -8.72
CA ASN A 163 -19.88 -14.25 -9.89
C ASN A 163 -18.39 -14.39 -9.55
N ALA A 164 -18.01 -14.17 -8.29
CA ALA A 164 -16.63 -14.29 -7.81
C ALA A 164 -16.60 -14.94 -6.41
N PRO A 165 -16.88 -16.24 -6.29
CA PRO A 165 -17.12 -16.91 -4.99
C PRO A 165 -15.87 -16.94 -4.10
N HIS A 166 -14.68 -16.83 -4.69
CA HIS A 166 -13.44 -16.60 -3.94
C HIS A 166 -13.51 -15.35 -3.06
N ARG A 167 -14.28 -14.32 -3.42
CA ARG A 167 -14.48 -13.12 -2.59
C ARG A 167 -15.24 -13.40 -1.30
N LEU A 168 -16.16 -14.37 -1.27
CA LEU A 168 -16.87 -14.77 -0.05
C LEU A 168 -16.01 -15.66 0.85
N PHE A 169 -15.19 -16.53 0.26
CA PHE A 169 -14.20 -17.31 1.00
C PHE A 169 -13.18 -16.38 1.68
N LEU A 170 -12.64 -15.44 0.90
CA LEU A 170 -11.77 -14.40 1.38
C LEU A 170 -12.47 -13.59 2.50
N LEU A 171 -13.73 -13.19 2.35
CA LEU A 171 -14.53 -12.53 3.40
C LEU A 171 -14.57 -13.27 4.75
N GLU A 172 -14.62 -14.60 4.78
CA GLU A 172 -14.61 -15.37 6.03
C GLU A 172 -13.21 -15.52 6.62
N GLU A 173 -12.17 -15.75 5.80
CA GLU A 173 -10.78 -15.60 6.28
C GLU A 173 -10.55 -14.19 6.84
N TYR A 174 -11.14 -13.20 6.19
CA TYR A 174 -11.09 -11.81 6.59
C TYR A 174 -12.04 -11.46 7.72
N ARG A 175 -13.03 -12.30 8.07
CA ARG A 175 -13.93 -12.03 9.20
C ARG A 175 -13.12 -11.89 10.48
N HIS A 176 -12.05 -12.65 10.64
CA HIS A 176 -11.09 -12.49 11.74
C HIS A 176 -10.47 -11.09 11.82
N TYR A 177 -10.25 -10.43 10.67
CA TYR A 177 -9.72 -9.07 10.55
C TYR A 177 -10.82 -7.99 10.61
N PHE A 178 -11.99 -8.27 10.03
CA PHE A 178 -13.16 -7.40 9.94
C PHE A 178 -14.08 -7.44 11.16
N CYS A 179 -13.92 -8.38 12.09
CA CYS A 179 -14.72 -8.45 13.34
C CYS A 179 -14.69 -7.12 14.13
N ASN A 180 -13.69 -6.27 13.87
CA ASN A 180 -13.54 -4.96 14.49
C ASN A 180 -13.81 -3.77 13.54
N TRP A 181 -14.32 -4.01 12.33
CA TRP A 181 -14.78 -2.98 11.39
C TRP A 181 -16.29 -3.00 11.37
N SER A 182 -16.90 -1.81 11.35
CA SER A 182 -18.35 -1.74 11.21
C SER A 182 -18.78 -2.37 9.88
N PRO A 183 -19.76 -3.30 9.92
CA PRO A 183 -20.53 -3.71 8.76
C PRO A 183 -20.85 -2.52 7.83
N GLY A 184 -20.56 -2.65 6.53
CA GLY A 184 -20.84 -1.60 5.55
C GLY A 184 -19.90 -0.37 5.56
N SER A 185 -18.80 -0.39 6.31
CA SER A 185 -17.81 0.70 6.22
C SER A 185 -17.17 0.78 4.82
N ASN A 186 -16.75 1.98 4.42
CA ASN A 186 -16.03 2.21 3.16
C ASN A 186 -14.80 1.32 3.00
N ARG A 187 -14.21 0.85 4.11
CA ARG A 187 -13.03 -0.02 4.13
C ARG A 187 -13.34 -1.48 3.84
N VAL A 188 -14.48 -1.99 4.32
CA VAL A 188 -14.98 -3.31 3.91
C VAL A 188 -15.30 -3.28 2.41
N ARG A 189 -15.94 -2.22 1.93
CA ARG A 189 -16.17 -1.98 0.49
C ARG A 189 -14.86 -1.96 -0.30
N ALA A 190 -13.87 -1.18 0.13
CA ALA A 190 -12.58 -1.08 -0.55
C ALA A 190 -11.85 -2.42 -0.66
N ALA A 191 -11.89 -3.24 0.41
CA ALA A 191 -11.32 -4.58 0.40
C ALA A 191 -12.07 -5.55 -0.53
N LEU A 192 -13.40 -5.44 -0.61
CA LEU A 192 -14.25 -6.22 -1.51
C LEU A 192 -14.11 -5.84 -2.98
N ASP A 193 -13.90 -4.56 -3.24
CA ASP A 193 -13.65 -4.03 -4.58
C ASP A 193 -12.25 -4.44 -5.07
N ASN A 194 -11.29 -4.68 -4.16
CA ASN A 194 -9.89 -4.98 -4.45
C ASN A 194 -9.35 -6.18 -3.65
N PRO A 195 -9.91 -7.40 -3.79
CA PRO A 195 -9.59 -8.55 -2.95
C PRO A 195 -8.12 -8.96 -3.05
N GLU A 196 -7.53 -8.93 -4.25
CA GLU A 196 -6.11 -9.28 -4.45
C GLU A 196 -5.16 -8.34 -3.71
N GLN A 197 -5.44 -7.03 -3.72
CA GLN A 197 -4.64 -6.05 -2.97
C GLN A 197 -4.75 -6.31 -1.48
N PHE A 198 -5.95 -6.63 -0.99
CA PHE A 198 -6.13 -6.98 0.42
C PHE A 198 -5.37 -8.26 0.79
N VAL A 199 -5.41 -9.32 -0.03
CA VAL A 199 -4.56 -10.52 0.15
C VAL A 199 -3.09 -10.13 0.25
N GLN A 200 -2.59 -9.25 -0.62
CA GLN A 200 -1.21 -8.79 -0.59
C GLN A 200 -0.87 -8.04 0.71
N MET A 201 -1.78 -7.19 1.20
CA MET A 201 -1.61 -6.51 2.50
C MET A 201 -1.46 -7.52 3.64
N GLN A 202 -2.25 -8.61 3.63
CA GLN A 202 -2.17 -9.67 4.64
C GLN A 202 -0.92 -10.54 4.49
N ALA A 203 -0.55 -10.90 3.26
CA ALA A 203 0.67 -11.66 2.97
C ALA A 203 1.93 -10.89 3.39
N LEU A 204 1.90 -9.56 3.27
CA LEU A 204 2.95 -8.67 3.79
C LEU A 204 2.94 -8.57 5.32
N GLY A 205 1.92 -9.10 6.00
CA GLY A 205 1.76 -9.07 7.46
C GLY A 205 1.34 -7.71 7.99
N LEU A 206 0.65 -6.87 7.20
CA LEU A 206 0.15 -5.60 7.72
C LEU A 206 -0.88 -5.85 8.83
N ASN A 207 -0.73 -5.15 9.95
CA ASN A 207 -1.76 -5.18 10.99
C ASN A 207 -2.99 -4.36 10.55
N LYS A 208 -4.03 -4.37 11.39
CA LYS A 208 -5.28 -3.65 11.14
C LYS A 208 -5.06 -2.19 10.70
N ASN A 209 -4.33 -1.40 11.48
CA ASN A 209 -4.15 0.03 11.22
C ASN A 209 -3.46 0.30 9.88
N TYR A 210 -2.44 -0.50 9.53
CA TYR A 210 -1.75 -0.34 8.26
C TYR A 210 -2.55 -0.87 7.06
N THR A 211 -3.34 -1.91 7.27
CA THR A 211 -4.29 -2.39 6.26
C THR A 211 -5.33 -1.30 5.97
N GLU A 212 -5.85 -0.64 6.99
CA GLU A 212 -6.77 0.49 6.83
C GLU A 212 -6.12 1.64 6.03
N LEU A 213 -4.89 2.04 6.39
CA LEU A 213 -4.16 3.08 5.65
C LEU A 213 -3.90 2.69 4.19
N ALA A 214 -3.57 1.42 3.93
CA ALA A 214 -3.34 0.93 2.57
C ALA A 214 -4.63 0.90 1.75
N LEU A 215 -5.78 0.57 2.36
CA LEU A 215 -7.10 0.62 1.72
C LEU A 215 -7.60 2.05 1.48
N ASP A 216 -7.27 2.98 2.37
CA ASP A 216 -7.57 4.41 2.19
C ASP A 216 -6.68 5.02 1.07
N HIS A 217 -5.55 4.38 0.73
CA HIS A 217 -4.56 4.83 -0.25
C HIS A 217 -4.05 3.72 -1.20
N PRO A 218 -4.93 3.07 -1.97
CA PRO A 218 -4.60 1.85 -2.73
C PRO A 218 -3.53 2.09 -3.79
N ALA A 219 -3.60 3.23 -4.51
CA ALA A 219 -2.59 3.58 -5.51
C ALA A 219 -1.18 3.71 -4.90
N ALA A 220 -1.07 4.32 -3.72
CA ALA A 220 0.21 4.43 -3.04
C ALA A 220 0.72 3.06 -2.58
N PHE A 221 -0.16 2.22 -2.03
CA PHE A 221 0.20 0.85 -1.64
C PHE A 221 0.71 0.03 -2.83
N ILE A 222 0.03 0.07 -3.99
CA ILE A 222 0.48 -0.59 -5.23
C ILE A 222 1.90 -0.15 -5.57
N GLN A 223 2.16 1.16 -5.52
CA GLN A 223 3.50 1.65 -5.84
C GLN A 223 4.57 1.19 -4.83
N MET A 224 4.23 1.10 -3.54
CA MET A 224 5.12 0.51 -2.53
C MET A 224 5.46 -0.95 -2.88
N GLN A 225 4.49 -1.72 -3.39
CA GLN A 225 4.71 -3.10 -3.84
C GLN A 225 5.54 -3.16 -5.14
N MET A 226 5.30 -2.28 -6.11
CA MET A 226 6.10 -2.18 -7.34
C MET A 226 7.57 -1.82 -7.04
N LEU A 227 7.81 -1.00 -6.02
CA LEU A 227 9.14 -0.70 -5.52
C LEU A 227 9.76 -1.84 -4.70
N GLY A 228 9.03 -2.93 -4.44
CA GLY A 228 9.50 -4.07 -3.66
C GLY A 228 9.71 -3.75 -2.17
N LEU A 229 8.98 -2.78 -1.61
CA LEU A 229 9.10 -2.48 -0.17
C LEU A 229 8.61 -3.67 0.66
N ASN A 230 9.41 -4.05 1.66
CA ASN A 230 9.00 -5.05 2.64
C ASN A 230 8.00 -4.47 3.66
N GLN A 231 7.45 -5.32 4.52
CA GLN A 231 6.50 -4.93 5.56
C GLN A 231 6.94 -3.68 6.35
N TYR A 232 8.19 -3.65 6.82
CA TYR A 232 8.70 -2.56 7.64
C TYR A 232 8.66 -1.21 6.90
N TYR A 233 9.17 -1.19 5.66
CA TYR A 233 9.21 0.05 4.88
C TYR A 233 7.85 0.44 4.31
N THR A 234 6.97 -0.51 4.00
CA THR A 234 5.57 -0.23 3.65
C THR A 234 4.86 0.46 4.82
N GLN A 235 5.02 -0.04 6.05
CA GLN A 235 4.43 0.60 7.24
C GLN A 235 4.96 2.03 7.45
N LYS A 236 6.29 2.23 7.30
CA LYS A 236 6.88 3.57 7.38
C LYS A 236 6.36 4.52 6.29
N ALA A 237 6.24 4.04 5.06
CA ALA A 237 5.73 4.81 3.95
C ALA A 237 4.25 5.19 4.15
N LEU A 238 3.42 4.26 4.63
CA LEU A 238 2.01 4.52 4.98
C LEU A 238 1.88 5.58 6.09
N ASN A 239 2.71 5.52 7.12
CA ASN A 239 2.74 6.56 8.17
C ASN A 239 3.22 7.93 7.67
N ASN A 240 3.96 7.97 6.56
CA ASN A 240 4.58 9.18 6.01
C ASN A 240 4.20 9.37 4.55
N LEU A 241 2.91 9.21 4.23
CA LEU A 241 2.42 9.14 2.85
C LEU A 241 2.81 10.35 1.99
N SER A 242 2.75 11.56 2.58
CA SER A 242 3.15 12.79 1.90
C SER A 242 4.64 12.77 1.51
N ALA A 243 5.51 12.34 2.43
CA ALA A 243 6.95 12.23 2.17
C ALA A 243 7.23 11.13 1.14
N PHE A 244 6.57 9.97 1.25
CA PHE A 244 6.69 8.89 0.27
C PHE A 244 6.28 9.36 -1.14
N THR A 245 5.13 10.00 -1.28
CA THR A 245 4.65 10.53 -2.58
C THR A 245 5.63 11.55 -3.17
N GLN A 246 6.25 12.38 -2.32
CA GLN A 246 7.28 13.31 -2.75
C GLN A 246 8.55 12.60 -3.20
N MET A 247 9.01 11.55 -2.50
CA MET A 247 10.16 10.74 -2.94
C MET A 247 9.91 10.11 -4.32
N GLN A 248 8.67 9.68 -4.59
CA GLN A 248 8.29 9.15 -5.90
C GLN A 248 8.26 10.23 -6.98
N ALA A 249 7.71 11.40 -6.70
CA ALA A 249 7.71 12.53 -7.62
C ALA A 249 9.13 13.00 -7.96
N LEU A 250 10.08 12.79 -7.04
CA LEU A 250 11.51 13.05 -7.24
C LEU A 250 12.24 11.95 -8.02
N GLY A 251 11.56 10.86 -8.38
CA GLY A 251 12.14 9.76 -9.15
C GLY A 251 13.08 8.85 -8.36
N LEU A 252 13.05 8.91 -7.02
CA LEU A 252 13.95 8.11 -6.19
C LEU A 252 13.67 6.61 -6.32
N ASN A 253 14.73 5.82 -6.39
CA ASN A 253 14.62 4.36 -6.40
C ASN A 253 14.33 3.79 -4.99
N GLN A 254 14.09 2.48 -4.93
CA GLN A 254 13.79 1.76 -3.69
C GLN A 254 14.81 2.02 -2.56
N ASN A 255 16.11 1.96 -2.85
CA ASN A 255 17.16 2.09 -1.85
C ASN A 255 17.16 3.50 -1.23
N TYR A 256 17.04 4.53 -2.06
CA TYR A 256 16.97 5.92 -1.58
C TYR A 256 15.67 6.20 -0.82
N ILE A 257 14.55 5.63 -1.24
CA ILE A 257 13.28 5.73 -0.51
C ILE A 257 13.41 5.11 0.88
N GLN A 258 13.93 3.88 0.98
CA GLN A 258 14.12 3.20 2.26
C GLN A 258 15.05 4.01 3.19
N PHE A 259 16.17 4.47 2.66
CA PHE A 259 17.13 5.28 3.40
C PHE A 259 16.51 6.61 3.89
N ALA A 260 15.73 7.29 3.04
CA ALA A 260 15.04 8.52 3.41
C ALA A 260 13.93 8.29 4.46
N LEU A 261 13.20 7.18 4.39
CA LEU A 261 12.21 6.78 5.41
C LEU A 261 12.86 6.46 6.78
N ASP A 262 14.13 6.07 6.79
CA ASP A 262 14.91 5.91 8.02
C ASP A 262 15.44 7.24 8.58
N LYS A 263 15.41 8.31 7.78
CA LYS A 263 15.98 9.63 8.08
C LYS A 263 15.00 10.78 7.76
N PRO A 264 13.79 10.79 8.36
CA PRO A 264 12.73 11.71 7.98
C PRO A 264 13.09 13.19 8.22
N VAL A 265 13.87 13.48 9.26
CA VAL A 265 14.29 14.86 9.59
C VAL A 265 15.26 15.38 8.54
N GLU A 266 16.28 14.59 8.21
CA GLU A 266 17.30 14.96 7.22
C GLU A 266 16.71 15.00 5.81
N PHE A 267 15.79 14.09 5.47
CA PHE A 267 15.08 14.15 4.20
C PHE A 267 14.22 15.42 4.10
N SER A 268 13.50 15.80 5.16
CA SER A 268 12.75 17.06 5.19
C SER A 268 13.67 18.27 4.98
N GLN A 269 14.87 18.27 5.57
CA GLN A 269 15.89 19.30 5.33
C GLN A 269 16.34 19.35 3.86
N ILE A 270 16.57 18.20 3.22
CA ILE A 270 16.91 18.14 1.78
C ILE A 270 15.78 18.76 0.94
N GLN A 271 14.53 18.51 1.30
CA GLN A 271 13.37 19.04 0.57
C GLN A 271 13.24 20.57 0.66
N THR A 272 13.63 21.20 1.78
CA THR A 272 13.59 22.67 1.88
C THR A 272 14.52 23.35 0.88
N LEU A 273 15.58 22.64 0.45
CA LEU A 273 16.54 23.14 -0.53
C LEU A 273 16.07 22.97 -1.98
N LYS A 274 14.92 22.34 -2.25
CA LYS A 274 14.32 22.06 -3.57
C LYS A 274 15.37 21.67 -4.63
N LEU A 275 16.21 20.71 -4.28
CA LEU A 275 17.28 20.20 -5.14
C LEU A 275 16.70 19.34 -6.28
N LYS A 276 17.47 19.16 -7.36
CA LYS A 276 17.18 18.17 -8.40
C LYS A 276 17.50 16.75 -7.91
N GLN A 277 16.93 15.73 -8.53
CA GLN A 277 17.09 14.32 -8.15
C GLN A 277 18.55 13.92 -7.87
N ASN A 278 19.47 14.15 -8.81
CA ASN A 278 20.87 13.75 -8.62
C ASN A 278 21.55 14.42 -7.40
N ASP A 279 21.15 15.64 -7.06
CA ASP A 279 21.68 16.35 -5.90
C ASP A 279 21.04 15.85 -4.60
N ILE A 280 19.78 15.39 -4.65
CA ILE A 280 19.11 14.69 -3.54
C ILE A 280 19.81 13.36 -3.27
N GLU A 281 20.04 12.56 -4.30
CA GLU A 281 20.74 11.27 -4.19
C GLU A 281 22.15 11.47 -3.61
N LYS A 282 22.90 12.46 -4.12
CA LYS A 282 24.23 12.82 -3.60
C LYS A 282 24.20 13.29 -2.14
N ALA A 283 23.16 14.04 -1.74
CA ALA A 283 22.97 14.46 -0.35
C ALA A 283 22.69 13.26 0.56
N LEU A 284 21.89 12.29 0.11
CA LEU A 284 21.60 11.05 0.84
C LEU A 284 22.85 10.17 0.96
N ASP A 285 23.63 10.03 -0.11
CA ASP A 285 24.91 9.29 -0.11
C ASP A 285 25.93 9.87 0.88
N ASN A 286 25.88 11.20 1.11
CA ASN A 286 26.83 11.93 1.95
C ASN A 286 26.14 12.62 3.13
N LEU A 287 25.16 11.95 3.76
CA LEU A 287 24.26 12.54 4.74
C LEU A 287 24.97 13.25 5.90
N GLY A 288 26.06 12.68 6.42
CA GLY A 288 26.83 13.30 7.51
C GLY A 288 27.41 14.67 7.12
N GLN A 289 27.97 14.78 5.92
CA GLN A 289 28.50 16.05 5.39
C GLN A 289 27.36 17.02 5.05
N PHE A 290 26.24 16.51 4.52
CA PHE A 290 25.04 17.31 4.26
C PHE A 290 24.54 17.97 5.55
N THR A 291 24.34 17.20 6.62
CA THR A 291 23.84 17.70 7.91
C THR A 291 24.76 18.76 8.50
N GLN A 292 26.09 18.56 8.43
CA GLN A 292 27.06 19.57 8.90
C GLN A 292 26.97 20.88 8.12
N ASN A 293 26.67 20.81 6.82
CA ASN A 293 26.61 21.98 5.94
C ASN A 293 25.21 22.59 5.78
N TYR A 294 24.17 21.94 6.33
CA TYR A 294 22.77 22.32 6.08
C TYR A 294 22.48 23.80 6.39
N GLN A 295 23.02 24.34 7.49
CA GLN A 295 22.82 25.75 7.84
C GLN A 295 23.37 26.70 6.77
N ASN A 296 24.56 26.40 6.24
CA ASN A 296 25.17 27.21 5.19
C ASN A 296 24.45 27.02 3.84
N LEU A 297 24.01 25.79 3.52
CA LEU A 297 23.18 25.51 2.35
C LEU A 297 21.85 26.26 2.41
N SER A 298 21.22 26.32 3.57
CA SER A 298 19.97 27.08 3.80
C SER A 298 20.17 28.59 3.60
N LYS A 299 21.28 29.16 4.10
CA LYS A 299 21.64 30.56 3.81
C LYS A 299 21.82 30.81 2.31
N LEU A 300 22.54 29.92 1.61
CA LEU A 300 22.77 30.03 0.17
C LEU A 300 21.47 29.84 -0.64
N ARG A 301 20.58 28.97 -0.17
CA ARG A 301 19.25 28.79 -0.74
C ARG A 301 18.41 30.06 -0.65
N LYS A 302 18.41 30.71 0.52
CA LYS A 302 17.72 32.00 0.70
C LYS A 302 18.24 33.06 -0.27
N ILE A 303 19.55 33.12 -0.48
CA ILE A 303 20.18 34.05 -1.43
C ILE A 303 19.77 33.73 -2.87
N TYR A 304 19.75 32.45 -3.22
CA TYR A 304 19.23 32.01 -4.51
C TYR A 304 17.79 32.50 -4.72
N ASP A 305 16.90 32.27 -3.74
CA ASP A 305 15.50 32.69 -3.82
C ASP A 305 15.38 34.23 -3.92
N THR A 306 16.12 35.00 -3.10
CA THR A 306 16.16 36.47 -3.18
C THR A 306 16.61 36.95 -4.57
N ILE A 307 17.69 36.39 -5.13
CA ILE A 307 18.18 36.79 -6.46
C ILE A 307 17.17 36.39 -7.54
N PHE A 308 16.60 35.18 -7.44
CA PHE A 308 15.61 34.66 -8.36
C PHE A 308 14.39 35.59 -8.45
N ASP A 309 13.83 35.96 -7.30
CA ASP A 309 12.67 36.86 -7.20
C ASP A 309 12.99 38.25 -7.76
N ASN A 310 14.18 38.79 -7.47
CA ASN A 310 14.60 40.10 -8.00
C ASN A 310 14.77 40.07 -9.53
N ILE A 311 15.25 38.96 -10.10
CA ILE A 311 15.34 38.79 -11.56
C ILE A 311 13.93 38.68 -12.16
N GLU A 312 13.05 37.90 -11.54
CA GLU A 312 11.67 37.70 -11.99
C GLU A 312 10.87 39.01 -12.02
N LEU A 313 11.05 39.85 -10.99
CA LEU A 313 10.44 41.17 -10.90
C LEU A 313 11.15 42.24 -11.77
N ASN A 314 12.16 41.86 -12.57
CA ASN A 314 12.99 42.74 -13.37
C ASN A 314 13.64 43.89 -12.57
N GLN A 315 13.95 43.65 -11.29
CA GLN A 315 14.51 44.65 -10.37
C GLN A 315 16.04 44.73 -10.43
N VAL A 316 16.70 43.77 -11.06
CA VAL A 316 18.15 43.77 -11.35
C VAL A 316 18.38 43.82 -12.85
N GLN A 317 18.76 44.99 -13.36
CA GLN A 317 19.12 45.18 -14.77
C GLN A 317 20.57 45.63 -14.89
N ALA A 318 21.29 45.01 -15.82
CA ALA A 318 22.62 45.48 -16.18
C ALA A 318 22.49 46.79 -16.98
N HIS A 319 23.17 47.85 -16.54
CA HIS A 319 23.18 49.14 -17.23
C HIS A 319 24.55 49.38 -17.87
N GLY A 320 24.56 49.91 -19.12
CA GLY A 320 25.77 50.27 -19.87
C GLY A 320 26.33 49.16 -20.79
N ILE A 321 27.14 49.57 -21.77
CA ILE A 321 27.83 48.66 -22.72
C ILE A 321 28.80 47.76 -21.93
N GLY A 322 28.55 46.45 -21.92
CA GLY A 322 29.33 45.48 -21.15
C GLY A 322 29.07 45.50 -19.63
N GLY A 323 27.95 46.07 -19.18
CA GLY A 323 27.59 46.25 -17.77
C GLY A 323 27.11 44.99 -17.03
N GLY A 324 26.92 43.87 -17.73
CA GLY A 324 26.40 42.63 -17.15
C GLY A 324 26.92 41.37 -17.83
N ASN A 325 26.62 40.24 -17.22
CA ASN A 325 26.89 38.91 -17.77
C ASN A 325 25.57 38.16 -17.95
N ALA A 326 25.51 37.31 -18.97
CA ALA A 326 24.38 36.40 -19.16
C ALA A 326 24.46 35.24 -18.16
N ILE A 327 23.31 34.86 -17.60
CA ILE A 327 23.13 33.67 -16.76
C ILE A 327 21.99 32.81 -17.33
N ALA A 328 22.05 31.51 -17.08
CA ALA A 328 20.90 30.63 -17.32
C ALA A 328 19.80 30.92 -16.28
N PHE A 329 18.58 31.14 -16.74
CA PHE A 329 17.41 31.43 -15.90
C PHE A 329 16.13 30.98 -16.61
N LYS A 330 15.33 30.11 -15.97
CA LYS A 330 14.07 29.55 -16.50
C LYS A 330 14.17 29.04 -17.96
N GLY A 331 15.27 28.37 -18.29
CA GLY A 331 15.49 27.80 -19.63
C GLY A 331 15.96 28.78 -20.71
N GLY A 332 16.20 30.05 -20.37
CA GLY A 332 16.76 31.06 -21.27
C GLY A 332 17.99 31.75 -20.69
N LEU A 333 18.56 32.69 -21.45
CA LEU A 333 19.64 33.56 -20.99
C LEU A 333 19.07 34.91 -20.52
N LYS A 334 19.48 35.34 -19.32
CA LYS A 334 19.15 36.66 -18.77
C LYS A 334 20.42 37.43 -18.44
N THR A 335 20.51 38.69 -18.87
CA THR A 335 21.65 39.55 -18.53
C THR A 335 21.44 40.21 -17.17
N VAL A 336 22.36 39.97 -16.24
CA VAL A 336 22.33 40.52 -14.87
C VAL A 336 23.62 41.27 -14.55
N PRO A 337 23.66 42.14 -13.52
CA PRO A 337 24.90 42.79 -13.09
C PRO A 337 26.01 41.78 -12.79
N LYS A 338 27.26 42.12 -13.13
CA LYS A 338 28.41 41.21 -13.01
C LYS A 338 28.55 40.56 -11.62
N GLY A 339 28.34 41.31 -10.54
CA GLY A 339 28.40 40.77 -9.18
C GLY A 339 27.31 39.72 -8.91
N VAL A 340 26.07 39.96 -9.36
CA VAL A 340 24.97 38.99 -9.27
C VAL A 340 25.31 37.72 -10.06
N SER A 341 25.84 37.85 -11.28
CA SER A 341 26.22 36.68 -12.09
C SER A 341 27.29 35.80 -11.42
N LYS A 342 28.23 36.41 -10.68
CA LYS A 342 29.26 35.68 -9.95
C LYS A 342 28.67 34.90 -8.78
N ILE A 343 27.81 35.54 -7.97
CA ILE A 343 27.10 34.84 -6.88
C ILE A 343 26.25 33.71 -7.46
N TRP A 344 25.50 33.99 -8.52
CA TRP A 344 24.67 33.01 -9.22
C TRP A 344 25.47 31.77 -9.65
N SER A 345 26.66 31.96 -10.27
CA SER A 345 27.50 30.85 -10.73
C SER A 345 28.06 29.96 -9.61
N GLU A 346 28.21 30.50 -8.40
CA GLU A 346 28.66 29.71 -7.24
C GLU A 346 27.54 28.81 -6.71
N ILE A 347 26.28 29.24 -6.78
CA ILE A 347 25.14 28.56 -6.14
C ILE A 347 24.20 27.83 -7.10
N THR A 348 24.40 27.96 -8.42
CA THR A 348 23.54 27.34 -9.43
C THR A 348 24.28 26.39 -10.36
N ASP A 349 23.55 25.45 -10.95
CA ASP A 349 24.01 24.62 -12.05
C ASP A 349 23.96 25.36 -13.39
N GLU A 350 24.38 24.69 -14.47
CA GLU A 350 24.41 25.23 -15.83
C GLU A 350 23.03 25.63 -16.38
N ARG A 351 21.94 25.20 -15.74
CA ARG A 351 20.56 25.55 -16.10
C ARG A 351 19.98 26.64 -15.21
N GLY A 352 20.74 27.11 -14.22
CA GLY A 352 20.32 28.13 -13.27
C GLY A 352 19.47 27.59 -12.11
N ASN A 353 19.50 26.28 -11.85
CA ASN A 353 18.85 25.70 -10.67
C ASN A 353 19.81 25.73 -9.48
N PHE A 354 19.27 25.90 -8.27
CA PHE A 354 20.06 25.73 -7.06
C PHE A 354 20.67 24.31 -7.01
N LYS A 355 21.97 24.23 -6.74
CA LYS A 355 22.73 22.97 -6.75
C LYS A 355 23.23 22.59 -5.36
N LEU A 356 23.60 21.32 -5.19
CA LEU A 356 24.41 20.91 -4.04
C LEU A 356 25.91 21.14 -4.34
N MET A 357 26.55 22.05 -3.61
CA MET A 357 27.96 22.40 -3.81
C MET A 357 28.92 21.47 -3.05
N ASP A 358 30.03 21.10 -3.68
CA ASP A 358 31.10 20.30 -3.04
C ASP A 358 31.80 21.04 -1.90
N ASN A 359 31.98 22.36 -2.04
CA ASN A 359 32.59 23.22 -1.02
C ASN A 359 31.66 24.39 -0.66
N VAL A 360 30.67 24.08 0.19
CA VAL A 360 29.65 25.03 0.66
C VAL A 360 30.28 26.25 1.34
N GLY A 361 31.34 26.06 2.15
CA GLY A 361 32.03 27.14 2.83
C GLY A 361 32.70 28.12 1.86
N SER A 362 33.34 27.62 0.81
CA SER A 362 33.92 28.47 -0.24
C SER A 362 32.85 29.25 -1.00
N ALA A 363 31.75 28.60 -1.38
CA ALA A 363 30.64 29.26 -2.07
C ALA A 363 30.02 30.37 -1.20
N LEU A 364 29.86 30.13 0.11
CA LEU A 364 29.40 31.11 1.10
C LEU A 364 30.33 32.32 1.16
N GLN A 365 31.64 32.08 1.32
CA GLN A 365 32.62 33.16 1.45
C GLN A 365 32.72 34.00 0.18
N LYS A 366 32.75 33.37 -0.99
CA LYS A 366 32.79 34.09 -2.27
C LYS A 366 31.53 34.92 -2.50
N SER A 367 30.36 34.36 -2.17
CA SER A 367 29.09 35.08 -2.24
C SER A 367 29.08 36.30 -1.32
N LYS A 368 29.63 36.14 -0.11
CA LYS A 368 29.74 37.23 0.89
C LYS A 368 30.66 38.35 0.41
N THR A 369 31.88 38.00 0.00
CA THR A 369 32.84 38.98 -0.53
C THR A 369 32.28 39.72 -1.74
N GLN A 370 31.55 39.04 -2.63
CA GLN A 370 30.94 39.67 -3.78
C GLN A 370 29.77 40.60 -3.41
N ALA A 371 29.01 40.27 -2.37
CA ALA A 371 27.94 41.10 -1.84
C ALA A 371 28.48 42.36 -1.15
N GLU A 372 29.45 42.22 -0.26
CA GLU A 372 30.09 43.33 0.47
C GLU A 372 30.77 44.32 -0.49
N ALA A 373 31.54 43.82 -1.46
CA ALA A 373 32.12 44.65 -2.52
C ALA A 373 31.05 45.38 -3.33
N GLY A 374 29.83 44.81 -3.39
CA GLY A 374 28.73 45.36 -4.14
C GLY A 374 27.94 46.48 -3.46
N GLN A 375 28.10 46.65 -2.14
CA GLN A 375 27.46 47.69 -1.34
C GLN A 375 28.22 49.03 -1.36
N GLY A 376 29.49 49.02 -1.78
CA GLY A 376 30.37 50.18 -1.72
C GLY A 376 31.16 50.31 -0.41
N TYR A 377 31.30 49.23 0.37
CA TYR A 377 32.10 49.23 1.59
C TYR A 377 33.60 49.38 1.25
N ARG A 378 34.18 50.55 1.53
CA ARG A 378 35.64 50.75 1.59
C ARG A 378 36.11 50.36 2.99
N GLY A 379 36.61 49.13 3.15
CA GLY A 379 37.16 48.66 4.41
C GLY A 379 38.11 47.47 4.23
N ALA A 380 39.39 47.79 3.99
CA ALA A 380 40.58 46.97 4.22
C ALA A 380 40.71 45.59 3.54
N THR A 381 40.96 45.58 2.23
CA THR A 381 42.10 44.84 1.64
C THR A 381 42.40 45.40 0.25
N LEU A 382 43.68 45.71 -0.01
CA LEU A 382 44.15 46.26 -1.27
C LEU A 382 43.88 45.28 -2.43
N VAL A 383 43.11 45.76 -3.42
CA VAL A 383 43.21 45.57 -4.89
C VAL A 383 41.79 45.47 -5.44
N GLY A 384 41.33 46.59 -6.03
CA GLY A 384 40.03 46.66 -6.70
C GLY A 384 39.51 48.08 -6.89
N ILE A 385 40.39 49.02 -7.26
CA ILE A 385 39.96 50.28 -7.89
C ILE A 385 39.49 49.89 -9.30
N PHE A 386 38.46 50.59 -9.79
CA PHE A 386 37.73 50.45 -11.07
C PHE A 386 36.40 49.68 -10.99
N PHE A 387 35.34 50.29 -11.56
CA PHE A 387 33.93 49.86 -11.68
C PHE A 387 32.94 50.26 -10.57
N GLY A 388 32.99 51.52 -10.16
CA GLY A 388 31.80 52.24 -9.73
C GLY A 388 30.92 52.62 -10.93
N SER A 389 30.31 51.65 -11.64
CA SER A 389 29.15 52.00 -12.46
C SER A 389 28.02 52.35 -11.50
N TYR A 390 27.31 53.44 -11.73
CA TYR A 390 26.09 53.80 -11.01
C TYR A 390 25.17 52.57 -10.90
N ARG A 391 25.21 51.89 -9.75
CA ARG A 391 24.25 50.84 -9.43
C ARG A 391 23.01 51.55 -8.92
N ASP A 392 21.86 51.23 -9.52
CA ASP A 392 20.58 51.72 -9.05
C ASP A 392 20.34 51.31 -7.58
N SER A 393 19.44 52.00 -6.90
CA SER A 393 19.14 51.77 -5.49
C SER A 393 18.65 50.36 -5.19
N ARG A 394 17.99 49.68 -6.14
CA ARG A 394 17.45 48.33 -5.98
C ARG A 394 18.56 47.29 -6.00
N THR A 395 19.51 47.43 -6.93
CA THR A 395 20.69 46.57 -6.99
C THR A 395 21.53 46.69 -5.71
N LYS A 396 21.67 47.89 -5.12
CA LYS A 396 22.33 48.07 -3.81
C LYS A 396 21.55 47.43 -2.67
N ALA A 397 20.23 47.58 -2.64
CA ALA A 397 19.38 46.96 -1.64
C ALA A 397 19.49 45.43 -1.67
N LEU A 398 19.53 44.83 -2.87
CA LEU A 398 19.77 43.40 -3.04
C LEU A 398 21.10 42.96 -2.41
N TYR A 399 22.20 43.66 -2.66
CA TYR A 399 23.49 43.30 -2.05
C TYR A 399 23.50 43.45 -0.53
N ASN A 400 22.75 44.42 0.02
CA ASN A 400 22.54 44.54 1.47
C ASN A 400 21.81 43.33 2.03
N GLU A 401 20.72 42.92 1.39
CA GLU A 401 19.92 41.76 1.81
C GLU A 401 20.75 40.46 1.77
N ILE A 402 21.50 40.24 0.68
CA ILE A 402 22.39 39.08 0.54
C ILE A 402 23.43 39.06 1.66
N SER A 403 24.08 40.19 1.95
CA SER A 403 25.10 40.26 3.00
C SER A 403 24.53 40.08 4.41
N GLN A 404 23.30 40.54 4.66
CA GLN A 404 22.59 40.30 5.91
C GLN A 404 22.24 38.82 6.07
N ALA A 405 21.84 38.13 4.98
CA ALA A 405 21.58 36.69 5.00
C ALA A 405 22.86 35.85 5.20
N LEU A 406 24.03 36.39 4.85
CA LEU A 406 25.34 35.74 4.96
C LEU A 406 26.12 36.05 6.24
N SER A 407 25.72 37.10 6.96
CA SER A 407 26.16 37.35 8.34
C SER A 407 25.66 36.24 9.26
#